data_AF-A0A6P2NQ85-F1
#
_entry.id   AF-A0A6P2NQ85-F1
#
_cell.length_a   1.000
_cell.length_b   1.000
_cell.length_c   1.000
_cell.angle_alpha   90.00
_cell.angle_beta   90.00
_cell.angle_gamma   90.00
#
_symmetry.space_group_name_H-M   'P 1'
#
loop_
_entity.id
_entity.type
_entity.pdbx_description
1 polymer ?
#
loop_
_entity_poly.entity_id
_entity_poly.type
_entity_poly.pdbx_seq_one_letter_code
_entity_poly.pdbx_strand_id
1 'polypeptide(L)'
;MVNRTRKYSLALFVLAAAVLSFSSKAMAIPAFARQTGLACVACHVSFPELTPFGRFFKLTAYTLSNKWTIPLAGMVQISQTNTRSINNTNVSVR
;
A
#
# COMPACT_ATOMS: atom_id res chain seq x y z
N MET A 1 -42.44 -18.74 -2.96
CA MET A 1 -41.31 -17.87 -3.36
C MET A 1 -39.97 -18.21 -2.66
N VAL A 2 -39.96 -18.86 -1.49
CA VAL A 2 -38.75 -19.23 -0.71
C VAL A 2 -37.79 -20.21 -1.41
N ASN A 3 -38.28 -21.06 -2.32
CA ASN A 3 -37.44 -22.08 -2.97
C ASN A 3 -36.53 -21.51 -4.10
N ARG A 4 -36.88 -20.34 -4.66
CA ARG A 4 -36.08 -19.72 -5.73
C ARG A 4 -34.85 -19.01 -5.15
N THR A 5 -35.04 -18.27 -4.06
CA THR A 5 -33.97 -17.57 -3.33
C THR A 5 -32.95 -18.56 -2.75
N ARG A 6 -33.42 -19.66 -2.15
CA ARG A 6 -32.55 -20.70 -1.56
C ARG A 6 -31.63 -21.39 -2.59
N LYS A 7 -32.10 -21.57 -3.84
CA LYS A 7 -31.30 -22.10 -4.95
C LYS A 7 -30.20 -21.12 -5.39
N TYR A 8 -30.52 -19.83 -5.47
CA TYR A 8 -29.51 -18.81 -5.78
C TYR A 8 -28.50 -18.63 -4.65
N SER A 9 -28.93 -18.72 -3.39
CA SER A 9 -28.02 -18.67 -2.23
C SER A 9 -27.04 -19.84 -2.24
N LEU A 10 -27.49 -21.06 -2.52
CA LEU A 10 -26.61 -22.23 -2.66
C LEU A 10 -25.67 -22.10 -3.86
N ALA A 11 -26.17 -21.63 -5.01
CA ALA A 11 -25.33 -21.41 -6.19
C ALA A 11 -24.25 -20.36 -5.94
N LEU A 12 -24.58 -19.25 -5.26
CA LEU A 12 -23.61 -18.22 -4.87
C LEU A 12 -22.58 -18.76 -3.87
N PHE A 13 -23.00 -19.59 -2.92
CA PHE A 13 -22.09 -20.20 -1.95
C PHE A 13 -21.08 -21.15 -2.63
N VAL A 14 -21.55 -22.01 -3.53
CA VAL A 14 -20.68 -22.91 -4.31
C VAL A 14 -19.73 -22.12 -5.21
N LEU A 15 -20.22 -21.07 -5.87
CA LEU A 15 -19.39 -20.20 -6.71
C LEU A 15 -18.28 -19.52 -5.88
N ALA A 16 -18.62 -19.00 -4.70
CA ALA A 16 -17.65 -18.38 -3.81
C ALA A 16 -16.58 -19.40 -3.35
N ALA A 17 -17.01 -20.59 -2.90
CA ALA A 17 -16.08 -21.64 -2.49
C ALA A 17 -15.13 -22.08 -3.63
N ALA A 18 -15.64 -22.16 -4.86
CA ALA A 18 -14.82 -22.43 -6.03
C ALA A 18 -13.77 -21.35 -6.25
N VAL A 19 -14.14 -20.06 -6.24
CA VAL A 19 -13.20 -18.93 -6.41
C VAL A 19 -12.10 -18.94 -5.34
N LEU A 20 -12.45 -19.18 -4.08
CA LEU A 20 -11.49 -19.25 -2.98
C LEU A 20 -10.48 -20.41 -3.14
N SER A 21 -10.87 -21.50 -3.79
CA SER A 21 -10.00 -22.67 -4.00
C SER A 21 -8.89 -22.43 -5.04
N PHE A 22 -8.99 -21.38 -5.86
CA PHE A 22 -7.96 -21.01 -6.85
C PHE A 22 -6.97 -19.95 -6.33
N SER A 23 -6.92 -19.70 -5.02
CA SER A 23 -5.96 -18.74 -4.44
C SER A 23 -4.52 -19.24 -4.58
N SER A 24 -3.69 -18.52 -5.34
CA SER A 24 -2.26 -18.80 -5.46
C SER A 24 -1.48 -18.13 -4.32
N LYS A 25 -0.35 -18.75 -3.92
CA LYS A 25 0.55 -18.15 -2.91
C LYS A 25 1.01 -16.78 -3.38
N ALA A 26 0.61 -15.74 -2.66
CA ALA A 26 1.09 -14.39 -2.90
C ALA A 26 2.60 -14.31 -2.58
N MET A 27 3.46 -14.45 -3.60
CA MET A 27 4.87 -14.12 -3.50
C MET A 27 5.01 -12.59 -3.46
N ALA A 28 4.63 -11.98 -2.34
CA ALA A 28 4.66 -10.52 -2.17
C ALA A 28 6.11 -10.02 -1.95
N ILE A 29 7.02 -10.35 -2.86
CA ILE A 29 8.25 -9.58 -3.04
C ILE A 29 7.82 -8.36 -3.86
N PRO A 30 8.02 -7.13 -3.35
CA PRO A 30 7.66 -5.92 -4.06
C PRO A 30 8.20 -5.96 -5.50
N ALA A 31 7.42 -5.47 -6.47
CA ALA A 31 7.86 -5.40 -7.88
C ALA A 31 9.25 -4.74 -7.98
N PHE A 32 9.52 -3.74 -7.15
CA PHE A 32 10.82 -3.12 -6.97
C PHE A 32 11.94 -4.10 -6.59
N ALA A 33 11.77 -4.91 -5.54
CA ALA A 33 12.80 -5.85 -5.09
C ALA A 33 13.04 -6.96 -6.13
N ARG A 34 12.02 -7.34 -6.91
CA ARG A 34 12.18 -8.23 -8.07
C ARG A 34 12.96 -7.58 -9.22
N GLN A 35 12.67 -6.32 -9.52
CA GLN A 35 13.30 -5.59 -10.63
C GLN A 35 14.75 -5.18 -10.34
N THR A 36 15.07 -4.90 -9.07
CA THR A 36 16.36 -4.32 -8.68
C THR A 36 17.27 -5.28 -7.92
N GLY A 37 16.72 -6.37 -7.37
CA GLY A 37 17.46 -7.28 -6.51
C GLY A 37 17.87 -6.69 -5.16
N LEU A 38 17.44 -5.47 -4.84
CA LEU A 38 17.80 -4.79 -3.60
C LEU A 38 17.00 -5.35 -2.42
N ALA A 39 17.69 -5.58 -1.30
CA ALA A 39 17.05 -5.98 -0.05
C ALA A 39 16.19 -4.84 0.52
N CYS A 40 15.15 -5.18 1.29
CA CYS A 40 14.26 -4.19 1.91
C CYS A 40 15.02 -3.17 2.78
N VAL A 41 16.07 -3.62 3.46
CA VAL A 41 16.95 -2.80 4.32
C VAL A 41 17.78 -1.78 3.53
N ALA A 42 17.87 -1.92 2.20
CA ALA A 42 18.49 -0.90 1.37
C ALA A 42 17.70 0.41 1.41
N CYS A 43 16.36 0.34 1.48
CA CYS A 43 15.49 1.52 1.49
C CYS A 43 15.00 1.89 2.90
N HIS A 44 14.83 0.93 3.81
CA HIS A 44 14.26 1.15 5.14
C HIS A 44 15.19 0.73 6.27
N VAL A 45 15.31 1.58 7.30
CA VAL A 45 15.93 1.21 8.59
C VAL A 45 14.91 0.58 9.54
N SER A 46 13.73 1.18 9.59
CA SER A 46 12.52 0.71 10.28
C SER A 46 11.35 1.36 9.53
N PHE A 47 10.26 0.65 9.26
CA PHE A 47 9.15 1.29 8.57
C PHE A 47 8.52 2.36 9.49
N PRO A 48 8.31 3.62 9.05
CA PRO A 48 8.40 4.17 7.69
C PRO A 48 9.69 4.96 7.38
N GLU A 49 10.68 4.97 8.28
CA GLU A 49 11.94 5.68 8.12
C GLU A 49 12.79 5.12 6.97
N LEU A 50 13.31 6.01 6.12
CA LEU A 50 14.13 5.65 4.96
C LEU A 50 15.61 5.87 5.23
N THR A 51 16.45 4.99 4.68
CA THR A 51 17.91 5.19 4.59
C THR A 51 18.23 6.41 3.70
N PRO A 52 19.47 6.94 3.72
CA PRO A 52 19.89 7.96 2.75
C PRO A 52 19.63 7.56 1.29
N PHE A 53 19.88 6.28 0.95
CA PHE A 53 19.57 5.73 -0.36
C PHE A 53 18.07 5.72 -0.66
N GLY A 54 17.24 5.25 0.28
CA GLY A 54 15.79 5.23 0.10
C GLY A 54 15.21 6.63 -0.10
N ARG A 55 15.74 7.63 0.60
CA ARG A 55 15.38 9.03 0.41
C ARG A 55 15.77 9.54 -0.98
N PHE A 56 17.00 9.28 -1.42
CA PHE A 56 17.45 9.63 -2.77
C PHE A 56 16.56 9.00 -3.85
N PHE A 57 16.29 7.70 -3.75
CA PHE A 57 15.42 6.98 -4.68
C PHE A 57 14.00 7.55 -4.73
N LYS A 58 13.46 7.97 -3.58
CA LYS A 58 12.17 8.67 -3.52
C LYS A 58 12.22 10.05 -4.18
N LEU A 59 13.29 10.81 -3.96
CA LEU A 59 13.49 12.14 -4.55
C LEU A 59 13.68 12.07 -6.07
N THR A 60 14.25 10.98 -6.59
CA THR A 60 14.37 10.72 -8.04
C THR A 60 13.15 10.03 -8.63
N ALA A 61 11.98 10.15 -7.99
CA ALA A 61 10.71 9.56 -8.45
C ALA A 61 10.75 8.02 -8.63
N TYR A 62 11.45 7.31 -7.74
CA TYR A 62 11.60 5.85 -7.80
C TYR A 62 12.36 5.37 -9.04
N THR A 63 13.40 6.10 -9.44
CA THR A 63 14.25 5.78 -10.59
C THR A 63 15.71 5.64 -10.18
N LEU A 64 16.38 4.57 -10.64
CA LEU A 64 17.78 4.26 -10.34
C LEU A 64 18.74 4.57 -11.50
N SER A 65 18.23 4.89 -12.68
CA SER A 65 19.01 4.94 -13.92
C SER A 65 18.78 6.23 -14.70
N ASN A 66 19.87 6.94 -15.01
CA ASN A 66 19.93 8.05 -15.95
C ASN A 66 20.12 7.54 -17.39
N LYS A 67 19.27 6.59 -17.79
CA LYS A 67 19.22 6.12 -19.19
C LYS A 67 18.13 6.91 -19.90
N TRP A 68 18.32 7.13 -21.19
CA TRP A 68 17.44 7.87 -22.11
C TRP A 68 16.07 7.16 -22.26
N THR A 69 15.32 7.12 -21.18
CA THR A 69 13.98 6.55 -21.02
C THR A 69 13.38 7.44 -19.96
N ILE A 70 12.44 8.29 -20.34
CA ILE A 70 11.82 9.26 -19.43
C ILE A 70 11.02 8.44 -18.40
N PRO A 71 11.52 8.20 -17.18
CA PRO A 71 10.86 7.32 -16.23
C PRO A 71 9.88 8.18 -15.45
N LEU A 72 8.73 8.44 -16.09
CA LEU A 72 7.66 9.25 -15.52
C LEU A 72 6.99 8.48 -14.38
N ALA A 73 7.21 8.94 -13.15
CA ALA A 73 6.50 8.49 -11.97
C ALA A 73 6.10 9.71 -11.14
N GLY A 74 4.93 9.65 -10.50
CA GLY A 74 4.39 10.73 -9.67
C GLY A 74 3.63 10.17 -8.49
N MET A 75 3.65 10.91 -7.37
CA MET A 75 2.89 10.56 -6.16
C MET A 75 1.97 11.72 -5.77
N VAL A 76 0.72 11.41 -5.46
CA VAL A 76 -0.27 12.36 -4.94
C VAL A 76 -0.43 12.11 -3.45
N GLN A 77 -0.24 13.14 -2.62
CA GLN A 77 -0.52 13.07 -1.19
C GLN A 77 -1.70 13.97 -0.86
N ILE A 78 -2.70 13.41 -0.17
CA ILE A 78 -3.87 14.14 0.33
C ILE A 78 -3.82 14.07 1.85
N SER A 79 -3.80 15.21 2.51
CA SER A 79 -3.84 15.29 3.98
C SER A 79 -5.06 16.10 4.40
N GLN A 80 -5.91 15.49 5.23
CA GLN A 80 -6.95 16.22 5.98
C GLN A 80 -6.51 16.29 7.43
N THR A 81 -6.31 17.50 7.94
CA THR A 81 -6.12 17.75 9.37
C THR A 81 -7.34 18.51 9.90
N ASN A 82 -8.02 17.94 10.89
CA ASN A 82 -9.06 18.62 11.65
C ASN A 82 -8.42 19.21 12.91
N THR A 83 -8.22 20.52 12.96
CA THR A 83 -7.84 21.21 14.21
C THR A 83 -9.10 21.40 15.05
N ARG A 84 -9.25 20.62 16.13
CA ARG A 84 -10.29 20.87 17.12
C ARG A 84 -9.92 22.15 17.87
N SER A 85 -10.84 23.10 17.98
CA SER A 85 -10.67 24.27 18.84
C SER A 85 -10.57 23.78 20.29
N ILE A 86 -9.36 23.81 20.85
CA ILE A 86 -9.12 23.51 22.25
C ILE A 86 -9.55 24.76 23.01
N ASN A 87 -10.71 24.71 23.68
CA ASN A 87 -11.15 25.80 24.55
C ASN A 87 -10.18 25.88 25.74
N ASN A 88 -9.27 26.84 25.71
CA ASN A 88 -8.17 26.98 26.67
C ASN A 88 -8.66 27.62 27.98
N THR A 89 -9.60 26.95 28.66
CA THR A 89 -10.03 27.36 30.00
C THR A 89 -9.33 26.58 31.11
N ASN A 90 -8.48 25.59 30.79
CA ASN A 90 -7.74 24.82 31.79
C ASN A 90 -6.44 24.14 31.30
N VAL A 91 -5.85 24.56 30.17
CA VAL A 91 -4.52 24.04 29.77
C VAL A 91 -3.45 24.82 30.52
N SER A 92 -3.27 24.50 31.80
CA SER A 92 -2.09 24.88 32.56
C SER A 92 -0.93 23.99 32.11
N VAL A 93 -0.05 24.55 31.28
CA VAL A 93 1.27 23.97 31.00
C VAL A 93 2.04 23.94 32.31
N ARG A 94 2.30 22.74 32.83
CA ARG A 94 3.31 22.52 33.87
C ARG A 94 4.68 22.44 33.22
#